data_AF-A0A1W9SQK0-F1
#
_entry.id   AF-A0A1W9SQK0-F1
#
_cell.length_a   1.000
_cell.length_b   1.000
_cell.length_c   1.000
_cell.angle_alpha   90.00
_cell.angle_beta   90.00
_cell.angle_gamma   90.00
#
_symmetry.space_group_name_H-M   'P 1'
#
loop_
_entity.id
_entity.type
_entity.pdbx_description
1 polymer ?
#
loop_
_entity_poly.entity_id
_entity_poly.type
_entity_poly.pdbx_seq_one_letter_code
_entity_poly.pdbx_strand_id
1 'polypeptide(L)'
;MEIRSERCNHCTNSPCVRCCPTGASHYEKGGIVKVTHNQCIGCSACIQSCPYDARYTHPEGWVDKCTFCIHRVKKGLKTACVSVCPTNCMYFGDLDDENSEVSKLLIKRKFKVLAAEAGTKPNVFYLI
;
A
#
# COMPACT_ATOMS: atom_id res chain seq x y z
N MET A 1 16.63 16.11 7.44
CA MET A 1 15.33 15.70 7.99
C MET A 1 14.35 15.58 6.83
N GLU A 2 13.77 14.40 6.61
CA GLU A 2 12.80 14.16 5.54
C GLU A 2 11.43 13.89 6.17
N ILE A 3 10.42 14.67 5.81
CA ILE A 3 9.03 14.40 6.22
C ILE A 3 8.37 13.62 5.08
N ARG A 4 7.92 12.40 5.37
CA ARG A 4 7.27 11.55 4.39
C ARG A 4 6.10 10.81 5.04
N SER A 5 5.09 10.48 4.24
CA SER A 5 4.03 9.60 4.71
C SER A 5 4.51 8.15 4.64
N GLU A 6 4.41 7.45 5.76
CA GLU A 6 4.70 6.02 5.87
C GLU A 6 3.36 5.27 5.90
N ARG A 7 3.15 4.42 4.88
CA ARG A 7 1.92 3.64 4.68
C ARG A 7 2.27 2.32 4.03
N CYS A 8 1.29 1.43 3.90
CA CYS A 8 1.48 0.22 3.11
C CYS A 8 1.81 0.58 1.65
N ASN A 9 2.89 0.00 1.13
CA ASN A 9 3.35 0.23 -0.23
C ASN A 9 2.68 -0.68 -1.28
N HIS A 10 1.74 -1.54 -0.86
CA HIS A 10 1.01 -2.48 -1.71
C HIS A 10 1.91 -3.20 -2.73
N CYS A 11 3.03 -3.72 -2.23
CA CYS A 11 4.16 -4.16 -3.05
C CYS A 11 3.79 -5.30 -4.00
N THR A 12 4.31 -5.28 -5.23
CA THR A 12 4.08 -6.33 -6.22
C THR A 12 4.71 -7.66 -5.80
N ASN A 13 5.81 -7.60 -5.04
CA ASN A 13 6.51 -8.76 -4.48
C ASN A 13 6.35 -8.80 -2.95
N SER A 14 5.11 -8.89 -2.46
CA SER A 14 4.77 -8.74 -1.04
C SER A 14 5.21 -9.92 -0.16
N PRO A 15 6.18 -9.73 0.78
CA PRO A 15 6.57 -10.79 1.73
C PRO A 15 5.41 -11.16 2.67
N CYS A 16 4.62 -10.17 3.06
CA CYS A 16 3.46 -10.34 3.93
C CYS A 16 2.30 -11.16 3.33
N VAL A 17 2.24 -11.28 1.99
CA VAL A 17 1.32 -12.21 1.31
C VAL A 17 1.91 -13.62 1.33
N ARG A 18 3.17 -13.77 0.92
CA ARG A 18 3.85 -15.08 0.87
C ARG A 18 3.97 -15.79 2.22
N CYS A 19 4.16 -15.05 3.30
CA CYS A 19 4.34 -15.63 4.62
C CYS A 19 3.02 -15.94 5.33
N CYS A 20 1.86 -15.59 4.76
CA CYS A 20 0.58 -15.77 5.43
C CYS A 20 0.14 -17.24 5.35
N PRO A 21 0.09 -17.98 6.48
CA PRO A 21 -0.14 -19.42 6.45
C PRO A 21 -1.59 -19.80 6.09
N THR A 22 -2.54 -18.88 6.28
CA THR A 22 -3.97 -19.12 6.00
C THR A 22 -4.44 -18.56 4.66
N GLY A 23 -3.57 -17.84 3.94
CA GLY A 23 -3.96 -17.10 2.73
C GLY A 23 -4.78 -15.83 3.01
N ALA A 24 -4.98 -15.43 4.28
CA ALA A 24 -5.74 -14.23 4.62
C ALA A 24 -5.16 -12.97 3.98
N SER A 25 -3.83 -12.83 3.95
CA SER A 25 -3.16 -11.76 3.19
C SER A 25 -3.01 -12.17 1.73
N HIS A 26 -3.61 -11.41 0.82
CA HIS A 26 -3.69 -11.75 -0.61
C HIS A 26 -3.66 -10.48 -1.49
N TYR A 27 -3.52 -10.67 -2.79
CA TYR A 27 -3.69 -9.61 -3.79
C TYR A 27 -5.15 -9.56 -4.25
N GLU A 28 -5.74 -8.37 -4.20
CA GLU A 28 -7.03 -8.06 -4.81
C GLU A 28 -6.80 -7.45 -6.21
N LYS A 29 -7.87 -7.32 -7.01
CA LYS A 29 -7.82 -6.64 -8.31
C LYS A 29 -7.14 -5.27 -8.23
N GLY A 30 -6.28 -4.96 -9.21
CA GLY A 30 -5.50 -3.73 -9.25
C GLY A 30 -4.26 -3.74 -8.35
N GLY A 31 -3.74 -4.92 -7.98
CA GLY A 31 -2.49 -5.07 -7.21
C GLY A 31 -2.63 -4.70 -5.73
N ILE A 32 -3.84 -4.49 -5.22
CA ILE A 32 -4.07 -4.06 -3.85
C ILE A 32 -3.87 -5.25 -2.90
N VAL A 33 -2.80 -5.22 -2.12
CA VAL A 33 -2.62 -6.14 -1.00
C VAL A 33 -3.71 -5.91 0.05
N LYS A 34 -4.43 -6.96 0.45
CA LYS A 34 -5.54 -6.92 1.42
C LYS A 34 -5.43 -8.06 2.42
N VAL A 35 -6.10 -7.93 3.57
CA VAL A 35 -6.29 -9.01 4.55
C VAL A 35 -7.77 -9.35 4.64
N THR A 36 -8.10 -10.63 4.53
CA THR A 36 -9.45 -11.16 4.78
C THR A 36 -9.56 -11.49 6.27
N HIS A 37 -10.31 -10.67 7.02
CA HIS A 37 -10.27 -10.69 8.48
C HIS A 37 -10.72 -12.04 9.08
N ASN A 38 -11.79 -12.64 8.54
CA ASN A 38 -12.32 -13.93 9.02
C ASN A 38 -11.42 -15.13 8.70
N GLN A 39 -10.39 -14.97 7.88
CA GLN A 39 -9.37 -16.01 7.62
C GLN A 39 -8.07 -15.73 8.39
N CYS A 40 -7.94 -14.56 9.01
CA CYS A 40 -6.73 -14.16 9.72
C CYS A 40 -6.75 -14.73 11.14
N ILE A 41 -5.69 -15.47 11.49
CA ILE A 41 -5.52 -16.09 12.81
C ILE A 41 -4.65 -15.26 13.77
N GLY A 42 -4.33 -14.00 13.44
CA GLY A 42 -3.57 -13.13 14.34
C GLY A 42 -2.09 -13.48 14.57
N CYS A 43 -1.53 -14.46 13.85
CA CYS A 43 -0.16 -14.98 14.07
C CYS A 43 0.98 -13.95 13.90
N SER A 44 0.70 -12.74 13.41
CA SER A 44 1.66 -11.64 13.26
C SER A 44 2.87 -11.87 12.35
N ALA A 45 2.99 -13.03 11.69
CA ALA A 45 4.05 -13.30 10.71
C ALA A 45 4.12 -12.23 9.61
N CYS A 46 2.97 -11.78 9.12
CA CYS A 46 2.90 -10.75 8.09
C CYS A 46 3.34 -9.35 8.56
N ILE A 47 3.21 -9.05 9.87
CA ILE A 47 3.74 -7.81 10.47
C ILE A 47 5.26 -7.87 10.46
N GLN A 48 5.84 -8.94 11.02
CA GLN A 48 7.30 -9.13 11.09
C GLN A 48 7.97 -9.17 9.71
N SER A 49 7.28 -9.71 8.70
CA SER A 49 7.82 -9.77 7.32
C SER A 49 7.84 -8.43 6.58
N CYS A 50 7.15 -7.40 7.09
CA CYS A 50 6.95 -6.14 6.38
C CYS A 50 8.12 -5.17 6.65
N PRO A 51 8.92 -4.78 5.64
CA PRO A 51 10.08 -3.90 5.86
C PRO A 51 9.70 -2.42 6.08
N TYR A 52 8.40 -2.12 6.19
CA TYR A 52 7.85 -0.77 6.26
C TYR A 52 7.05 -0.51 7.54
N ASP A 53 6.97 -1.50 8.43
CA ASP A 53 6.11 -1.48 9.63
C ASP A 53 4.64 -1.06 9.35
N ALA A 54 4.17 -1.39 8.15
CA ALA A 54 2.92 -0.86 7.62
C ALA A 54 1.67 -1.71 7.95
N ARG A 55 1.75 -2.57 8.97
CA ARG A 55 0.72 -3.52 9.39
C ARG A 55 0.63 -3.52 10.91
N TYR A 56 -0.57 -3.65 11.45
CA TYR A 56 -0.81 -3.62 12.88
C TYR A 56 -1.87 -4.65 13.28
N THR A 57 -1.84 -5.08 14.54
CA THR A 57 -2.86 -5.98 15.10
C THR A 57 -4.10 -5.16 15.47
N HIS A 58 -5.26 -5.56 14.96
CA HIS A 58 -6.55 -5.01 15.35
C HIS A 58 -6.96 -5.53 16.73
N PRO A 59 -7.68 -4.76 17.57
CA PRO A 59 -8.14 -5.22 18.89
C PRO A 59 -8.96 -6.51 18.88
N GLU A 60 -9.62 -6.82 17.76
CA GLU A 60 -10.37 -8.07 17.56
C GLU A 60 -9.51 -9.28 17.18
N GLY A 61 -8.17 -9.13 17.11
CA GLY A 61 -7.21 -10.22 16.95
C GLY A 61 -6.75 -10.51 15.51
N TRP A 62 -7.31 -9.86 14.50
CA TRP A 62 -6.85 -9.96 13.11
C TRP A 62 -5.84 -8.84 12.76
N VAL A 63 -5.11 -8.95 11.65
CA VAL A 63 -4.12 -7.93 11.22
C VAL A 63 -4.73 -6.98 10.20
N ASP A 64 -4.52 -5.67 10.39
CA ASP A 64 -4.98 -4.62 9.48
C ASP A 64 -3.82 -3.81 8.90
N LYS A 65 -4.14 -2.98 7.88
CA LYS A 65 -3.22 -2.11 7.14
C LYS A 65 -4.00 -1.16 6.23
N CYS A 66 -3.34 -0.10 5.76
CA CYS A 66 -3.83 0.72 4.64
C CYS A 66 -4.34 -0.15 3.48
N THR A 67 -5.53 0.14 2.96
CA THR A 67 -6.18 -0.60 1.85
C THR A 67 -6.31 0.25 0.59
N PHE A 68 -5.52 1.32 0.47
CA PHE A 68 -5.72 2.39 -0.51
C PHE A 68 -7.16 2.89 -0.58
N CYS A 69 -7.84 2.89 0.58
CA CYS A 69 -9.25 3.25 0.70
C CYS A 69 -10.12 2.61 -0.41
N ILE A 70 -9.91 1.33 -0.72
CA ILE A 70 -10.59 0.67 -1.86
C ILE A 70 -12.13 0.82 -1.81
N HIS A 71 -12.71 0.92 -0.62
CA HIS A 71 -14.14 1.20 -0.40
C HIS A 71 -14.61 2.57 -0.95
N ARG A 72 -13.70 3.55 -1.07
CA ARG A 72 -13.91 4.87 -1.70
C ARG A 72 -13.61 4.82 -3.21
N VAL A 73 -12.47 4.23 -3.57
CA VAL A 73 -12.01 4.16 -4.97
C VAL A 73 -13.03 3.44 -5.86
N LYS A 74 -13.63 2.34 -5.36
CA LYS A 74 -14.72 1.63 -6.08
C LYS A 74 -15.95 2.48 -6.37
N LYS A 75 -16.13 3.61 -5.66
CA LYS A 75 -17.23 4.57 -5.86
C LYS A 75 -16.80 5.79 -6.68
N GLY A 76 -15.60 5.76 -7.30
CA GLY A 76 -15.04 6.90 -8.03
C GLY A 76 -14.51 8.03 -7.13
N LEU A 77 -14.40 7.81 -5.82
CA LEU A 77 -13.91 8.82 -4.87
C LEU A 77 -12.40 8.71 -4.67
N LYS A 78 -11.74 9.87 -4.44
CA LYS A 78 -10.34 9.92 -4.02
C LYS A 78 -10.14 9.23 -2.66
N THR A 79 -8.95 8.68 -2.44
CA THR A 79 -8.55 8.13 -1.13
C THR A 79 -8.58 9.23 -0.07
N ALA A 80 -8.83 8.84 1.20
CA ALA A 80 -9.01 9.82 2.27
C ALA A 80 -7.76 10.71 2.44
N CYS A 81 -6.57 10.09 2.43
CA CYS A 81 -5.31 10.81 2.56
C CYS A 81 -5.06 11.80 1.40
N VAL A 82 -5.37 11.45 0.15
CA VAL A 82 -5.28 12.38 -0.98
C VAL A 82 -6.30 13.50 -0.85
N SER A 83 -7.54 13.19 -0.46
CA SER A 83 -8.61 14.21 -0.38
C SER A 83 -8.41 15.25 0.72
N VAL A 84 -7.69 14.92 1.79
CA VAL A 84 -7.49 15.82 2.94
C VAL A 84 -6.16 16.58 2.87
N CYS A 85 -5.29 16.25 1.91
CA CYS A 85 -3.95 16.81 1.82
C CYS A 85 -4.00 18.33 1.53
N PRO A 86 -3.64 19.21 2.48
CA PRO A 86 -3.72 20.65 2.24
C PRO A 86 -2.67 21.12 1.22
N THR A 87 -1.53 20.43 1.15
CA THR A 87 -0.41 20.76 0.27
C THR A 87 -0.48 20.07 -1.09
N ASN A 88 -1.48 19.21 -1.32
CA ASN A 88 -1.60 18.40 -2.55
C ASN A 88 -0.32 17.61 -2.91
N CYS A 89 0.42 17.12 -1.91
CA CYS A 89 1.66 16.36 -2.14
C CYS A 89 1.44 14.86 -2.39
N MET A 90 0.20 14.38 -2.31
CA MET A 90 -0.15 12.99 -2.48
C MET A 90 -1.01 12.79 -3.72
N TYR A 91 -0.64 11.82 -4.53
CA TYR A 91 -1.33 11.46 -5.76
C TYR A 91 -1.72 9.98 -5.69
N PHE A 92 -2.86 9.64 -6.27
CA PHE A 92 -3.35 8.26 -6.33
C PHE A 92 -4.00 8.02 -7.69
N GLY A 93 -3.70 6.89 -8.31
CA GLY A 93 -4.14 6.54 -9.64
C GLY A 93 -3.74 5.12 -10.02
N ASP A 94 -4.21 4.70 -11.18
CA ASP A 94 -3.85 3.42 -11.78
C ASP A 94 -2.49 3.54 -12.49
N LEU A 95 -1.57 2.62 -12.21
CA LEU A 95 -0.25 2.60 -12.84
C LEU A 95 -0.29 2.01 -14.25
N ASP A 96 -1.33 1.23 -14.57
CA ASP A 96 -1.52 0.65 -15.89
C ASP A 96 -2.20 1.64 -16.87
N ASP A 97 -2.77 2.74 -16.36
CA ASP A 97 -3.30 3.84 -17.17
C ASP A 97 -2.25 4.94 -17.35
N GLU A 98 -1.73 5.09 -18.56
CA GLU A 98 -0.77 6.13 -18.93
C GLU A 98 -1.32 7.55 -18.75
N ASN A 99 -2.65 7.72 -18.80
CA ASN A 99 -3.31 9.00 -18.61
C ASN A 99 -3.53 9.36 -17.14
N SER A 100 -3.28 8.43 -16.22
CA SER A 100 -3.43 8.69 -14.79
C SER A 100 -2.43 9.75 -14.32
N GLU A 101 -2.82 10.50 -13.29
CA GLU A 101 -1.98 11.55 -12.71
C GLU A 101 -0.65 10.98 -12.20
N VAL A 102 -0.68 9.78 -11.61
CA VAL A 102 0.52 9.10 -11.09
C VAL A 102 1.45 8.71 -12.25
N SER A 103 0.95 8.06 -13.30
CA SER A 103 1.75 7.66 -14.46
C SER A 103 2.44 8.86 -15.11
N LYS A 104 1.70 9.96 -15.31
CA LYS A 104 2.25 11.22 -15.83
C LYS A 104 3.35 11.80 -14.95
N LEU A 105 3.20 11.74 -13.63
CA LEU A 105 4.21 12.24 -12.69
C LEU A 105 5.47 11.37 -12.69
N LEU A 106 5.34 10.04 -12.77
CA LEU A 106 6.47 9.12 -12.80
C LEU A 106 7.31 9.24 -14.10
N ILE A 107 6.68 9.62 -15.22
CA ILE A 107 7.40 9.92 -16.47
C ILE A 107 8.16 11.24 -16.36
N LYS A 108 7.55 12.27 -15.76
CA LYS A 108 8.09 13.64 -15.78
C LYS A 108 9.08 13.95 -14.66
N ARG A 109 9.01 13.22 -13.55
CA ARG A 109 9.78 13.55 -12.34
C ARG A 109 10.60 12.36 -11.88
N LYS A 110 11.79 12.67 -11.34
CA LYS A 110 12.59 11.69 -10.62
C LYS A 110 11.84 11.26 -9.37
N PHE A 111 11.97 9.99 -9.02
CA PHE A 111 11.39 9.44 -7.82
C PHE A 111 12.32 8.42 -7.19
N LYS A 112 12.06 8.11 -5.92
CA LYS A 112 12.63 6.97 -5.20
C LYS A 112 11.51 6.13 -4.60
N VAL A 113 11.88 4.93 -4.17
CA VAL A 113 11.01 4.05 -3.39
C VAL A 113 11.64 3.77 -2.03
N LEU A 114 10.83 3.31 -1.07
CA LEU A 114 11.35 2.92 0.25
C LEU A 114 11.87 1.48 0.24
N ALA A 115 12.98 1.27 0.96
CA ALA A 115 13.64 -0.02 1.16
C ALA A 115 13.76 -0.82 -0.14
N ALA A 116 14.36 -0.21 -1.18
CA ALA A 116 14.51 -0.84 -2.49
C ALA A 116 15.31 -2.16 -2.40
N GLU A 117 16.28 -2.20 -1.49
CA GLU A 117 17.11 -3.35 -1.14
C GLU A 117 16.31 -4.55 -0.65
N ALA A 118 15.09 -4.36 -0.11
CA ALA A 118 14.23 -5.45 0.34
C ALA A 118 13.58 -6.23 -0.82
N GLY A 119 13.73 -5.80 -2.07
CA GLY A 119 13.27 -6.53 -3.26
C GLY A 119 11.74 -6.69 -3.34
N THR A 120 10.97 -5.88 -2.62
CA THR A 120 9.51 -6.00 -2.53
C THR A 120 8.78 -5.41 -3.74
N LYS A 121 9.46 -4.61 -4.58
CA LYS A 121 8.86 -3.86 -5.69
C LYS A 121 7.64 -3.03 -5.21
N PRO A 122 7.86 -2.01 -4.37
CA PRO A 122 6.80 -1.19 -3.79
C PRO A 122 6.09 -0.33 -4.86
N ASN A 123 4.79 -0.09 -4.67
CA ASN A 123 3.93 0.70 -5.58
C ASN A 123 3.60 2.09 -5.00
N VAL A 124 4.44 2.60 -4.12
CA VAL A 124 4.39 3.98 -3.61
C VAL A 124 5.73 4.62 -3.92
N PHE A 125 5.66 5.75 -4.61
CA PHE A 125 6.82 6.45 -5.14
C PHE A 125 6.90 7.84 -4.50
N TYR A 126 8.11 8.23 -4.11
CA TYR A 126 8.39 9.51 -3.48
C TYR A 126 9.09 10.39 -4.52
N LEU A 127 8.39 11.44 -4.96
CA LEU A 127 8.92 12.38 -5.94
C LEU A 127 10.07 13.19 -5.34
N ILE A 128 11.10 13.44 -6.15
CA ILE A 128 12.29 14.24 -5.83
C ILE A 128 12.17 15.62 -6.49
#